data_AF-A0A1V6Y2S8-F1
#
_entry.id   AF-A0A1V6Y2S8-F1
#
_cell.length_a   1.000
_cell.length_b   1.000
_cell.length_c   1.000
_cell.angle_alpha   90.00
_cell.angle_beta   90.00
_cell.angle_gamma   90.00
#
_symmetry.space_group_name_H-M   'P 1'
#
loop_
_entity.id
_entity.type
_entity.pdbx_description
1 polymer ?
#
loop_
_entity_poly.entity_id
_entity_poly.type
_entity_poly.pdbx_seq_one_letter_code
_entity_poly.pdbx_strand_id
1 'polypeptide(L)'
;MHFSIITLIVATASLVVANPTPSSQCGTCNPISGKNGCDPSTSCINTGTSFHCACRAGFKASQHDNNVYNQFRLPMPNYEFLVFVPEHTTCNTPCDDPYAAPSDLCKEVKLQHQCAA
;
A
#
# COMPACT_ATOMS: atom_id res chain seq x y z
N MET A 1 48.15 -36.02 -34.51
CA MET A 1 48.17 -34.74 -33.77
C MET A 1 46.72 -34.34 -33.57
N HIS A 2 46.15 -34.59 -32.38
CA HIS A 2 44.74 -34.37 -32.08
C HIS A 2 44.66 -33.21 -31.09
N PHE A 3 44.12 -32.07 -31.51
CA PHE A 3 43.97 -30.88 -30.66
C PHE A 3 42.61 -30.93 -29.96
N SER A 4 42.62 -31.22 -28.66
CA SER A 4 41.42 -31.14 -27.80
C SER A 4 41.11 -29.68 -27.51
N ILE A 5 40.03 -29.15 -28.09
CA ILE A 5 39.54 -27.79 -27.88
C ILE A 5 38.66 -27.79 -26.63
N ILE A 6 39.17 -27.25 -25.53
CA ILE A 6 38.41 -27.05 -24.29
C ILE A 6 37.53 -25.81 -24.46
N THR A 7 36.22 -26.00 -24.58
CA THR A 7 35.24 -24.91 -24.69
C THR A 7 34.90 -24.37 -23.30
N LEU A 8 35.34 -23.15 -23.00
CA LEU A 8 35.08 -22.48 -21.74
C LEU A 8 33.71 -21.79 -21.80
N ILE A 9 32.71 -22.33 -21.09
CA ILE A 9 31.36 -21.77 -21.04
C ILE A 9 31.36 -20.66 -19.97
N VAL A 10 31.44 -19.40 -20.39
CA VAL A 10 31.31 -18.24 -19.50
C VAL A 10 29.84 -18.02 -19.21
N ALA A 11 29.37 -18.41 -18.03
CA ALA A 11 28.02 -18.11 -17.57
C ALA A 11 27.93 -16.62 -17.22
N THR A 12 27.34 -15.81 -18.11
CA THR A 12 27.04 -14.40 -17.84
C THR A 12 25.83 -14.33 -16.92
N ALA A 13 26.04 -14.06 -15.63
CA ALA A 13 24.96 -13.76 -14.70
C ALA A 13 24.43 -12.34 -14.97
N SER A 14 23.21 -12.24 -15.50
CA SER A 14 22.52 -10.96 -15.65
C SER A 14 22.03 -10.49 -14.27
N LEU A 15 22.59 -9.39 -13.77
CA LEU A 15 22.05 -8.69 -12.59
C LEU A 15 20.79 -7.93 -13.03
N VAL A 16 19.62 -8.43 -12.64
CA VAL A 16 18.36 -7.69 -12.81
C VAL A 16 18.35 -6.56 -11.78
N VAL A 17 18.52 -5.32 -12.23
CA VAL A 17 18.33 -4.13 -11.41
C VAL A 17 16.82 -4.03 -11.12
N ALA A 18 16.44 -4.25 -9.85
CA ALA A 18 15.08 -3.98 -9.40
C ALA A 18 14.84 -2.47 -9.52
N ASN A 19 14.02 -2.08 -10.50
CA ASN A 19 13.56 -0.71 -10.62
C ASN A 19 12.67 -0.41 -9.40
N PRO A 20 12.99 0.57 -8.54
CA PRO A 20 12.13 0.90 -7.42
C PRO A 20 10.82 1.42 -8.01
N THR A 21 9.78 0.57 -8.01
CA THR A 21 8.41 1.04 -8.21
C THR A 21 8.20 2.20 -7.25
N PRO A 22 7.60 3.31 -7.70
CA PRO A 22 7.35 4.44 -6.81
C PRO A 22 6.50 3.94 -5.65
N SER A 23 7.11 3.86 -4.49
CA SER A 23 6.48 3.31 -3.31
C SER A 23 5.45 4.30 -2.83
N SER A 24 4.19 3.87 -2.72
CA SER A 24 3.20 4.63 -1.97
C SER A 24 3.71 4.79 -0.55
N GLN A 25 3.88 6.03 -0.09
CA GLN A 25 4.19 6.28 1.30
C GLN A 25 3.00 5.81 2.12
N CYS A 26 3.18 4.72 2.86
CA CYS A 26 2.20 4.30 3.84
C CYS A 26 2.39 5.18 5.07
N GLY A 27 1.36 5.95 5.43
CA GLY A 27 1.39 6.71 6.67
C GLY A 27 1.57 5.74 7.83
N THR A 28 2.63 5.92 8.59
CA THR A 28 2.83 5.19 9.84
C THR A 28 2.09 5.88 10.97
N CYS A 29 1.79 5.18 12.05
CA CYS A 29 1.19 5.85 13.21
C CYS A 29 1.64 5.21 14.52
N ASN A 30 1.64 6.02 15.58
CA ASN A 30 1.90 5.53 16.92
C ASN A 30 0.56 5.23 17.63
N PRO A 31 0.31 4.02 18.15
CA PRO A 31 -0.95 3.72 18.83
C PRO A 31 -1.12 4.47 20.18
N ILE A 32 -0.08 5.15 20.68
CA ILE A 32 -0.15 5.95 21.91
C ILE A 32 -0.92 7.25 21.66
N SER A 33 -1.91 7.52 22.52
CA SER A 33 -2.71 8.75 22.49
C SER A 33 -1.83 10.00 22.49
N GLY A 34 -2.16 10.96 21.63
CA GLY A 34 -1.38 12.19 21.42
C GLY A 34 -0.13 12.03 20.56
N LYS A 35 0.17 10.82 20.06
CA LYS A 35 1.32 10.56 19.17
C LYS A 35 0.94 9.92 17.83
N ASN A 36 -0.35 9.68 17.57
CA ASN A 36 -0.77 8.88 16.42
C ASN A 36 -0.39 9.47 15.07
N GLY A 37 -0.34 10.80 14.92
CA GLY A 37 -0.04 11.44 13.64
C GLY A 37 -1.14 11.29 12.58
N CYS A 38 -2.24 10.62 12.90
CA CYS A 38 -3.37 10.43 11.99
C CYS A 38 -4.35 11.61 12.11
N ASP A 39 -5.01 11.96 11.00
CA ASP A 39 -6.10 12.94 10.99
C ASP A 39 -7.31 12.41 11.80
N PRO A 40 -8.12 13.26 12.47
CA PRO A 40 -9.29 12.82 13.23
C PRO A 40 -10.34 12.05 12.43
N SER A 41 -10.34 12.17 11.09
CA SER A 41 -11.19 11.40 10.19
C SER A 41 -10.69 10.00 9.87
N THR A 42 -9.54 9.62 10.43
CA THR A 42 -8.85 8.36 10.21
C THR A 42 -8.63 7.63 11.53
N SER A 43 -8.14 6.40 11.46
CA SER A 43 -7.81 5.57 12.62
C SER A 43 -6.43 4.94 12.44
N CYS A 44 -5.71 4.78 13.56
CA CYS A 44 -4.43 4.08 13.57
C CYS A 44 -4.68 2.58 13.73
N ILE A 45 -4.44 1.81 12.67
CA ILE A 45 -4.76 0.38 12.58
C ILE A 45 -3.48 -0.44 12.64
N ASN A 46 -3.49 -1.54 13.41
CA ASN A 46 -2.42 -2.53 13.40
C ASN A 46 -2.56 -3.44 12.17
N THR A 47 -1.55 -3.48 11.32
CA THR A 47 -1.48 -4.30 10.11
C THR A 47 -0.76 -5.64 10.32
N GLY A 48 -0.43 -5.96 11.57
CA GLY A 48 0.35 -7.13 11.99
C GLY A 48 1.84 -6.83 12.07
N THR A 49 2.39 -6.15 11.06
CA THR A 49 3.82 -5.78 10.99
C THR A 49 4.10 -4.36 11.47
N SER A 50 3.11 -3.48 11.37
CA SER A 50 3.25 -2.05 11.59
C SER A 50 1.89 -1.42 11.93
N PHE A 51 1.89 -0.13 12.22
CA PHE A 51 0.68 0.64 12.44
C PHE A 51 0.54 1.68 11.34
N HIS A 52 -0.65 1.79 10.77
CA HIS A 52 -0.93 2.70 9.66
C HIS A 52 -2.21 3.50 9.85
N CYS A 53 -2.24 4.72 9.31
CA CYS A 53 -3.45 5.51 9.24
C CYS A 53 -4.37 4.97 8.13
N ALA A 54 -5.62 4.70 8.47
CA ALA A 54 -6.65 4.29 7.52
C ALA A 54 -7.93 5.12 7.70
N CYS A 55 -8.57 5.42 6.59
CA CYS A 55 -9.89 6.03 6.56
C CYS A 55 -10.92 5.14 7.27
N ARG A 56 -11.97 5.75 7.83
CA ARG A 56 -13.16 5.01 8.28
C ARG A 56 -13.77 4.25 7.10
N ALA A 57 -14.40 3.11 7.38
CA ALA A 57 -15.10 2.33 6.36
C ALA A 57 -16.07 3.20 5.56
N GLY A 58 -16.01 3.12 4.23
CA GLY A 58 -16.87 3.87 3.31
C GLY A 58 -16.35 5.27 2.97
N PHE A 59 -15.16 5.64 3.46
CA PHE A 59 -14.49 6.90 3.13
C PHE A 59 -13.11 6.68 2.53
N LYS A 60 -12.72 7.62 1.68
CA LYS A 60 -11.43 7.74 1.00
C LYS A 60 -10.88 9.16 1.17
N ALA A 61 -9.61 9.36 0.81
CA ALA A 61 -8.94 10.67 0.95
C ALA A 61 -9.32 11.66 -0.14
N SER A 62 -9.60 11.16 -1.36
CA SER A 62 -9.91 12.00 -2.51
C SER A 62 -10.65 11.24 -3.61
N GLN A 63 -11.14 11.98 -4.61
CA GLN A 63 -11.71 11.41 -5.84
C GLN A 63 -10.66 10.88 -6.83
N HIS A 64 -9.37 11.02 -6.53
CA HIS A 64 -8.30 10.53 -7.40
C HIS A 64 -7.91 9.10 -7.01
N ASP A 65 -8.75 8.12 -7.36
CA ASP A 65 -8.64 6.74 -6.89
C ASP A 65 -7.33 6.03 -7.26
N ASN A 66 -6.67 6.51 -8.32
CA ASN A 66 -5.40 5.98 -8.81
C ASN A 66 -4.17 6.64 -8.18
N ASN A 67 -4.33 7.69 -7.36
CA ASN A 67 -3.22 8.38 -6.71
C ASN A 67 -2.78 7.65 -5.44
N VAL A 68 -1.90 6.67 -5.63
CA VAL A 68 -1.37 5.81 -4.56
C VAL A 68 -0.54 6.55 -3.50
N TYR A 69 -0.12 7.79 -3.75
CA TYR A 69 0.60 8.58 -2.74
C TYR A 69 -0.33 9.20 -1.71
N ASN A 70 -1.61 9.36 -2.06
CA ASN A 70 -2.60 9.94 -1.16
C ASN A 70 -3.47 8.86 -0.53
N GLN A 71 -3.77 7.79 -1.30
CA GLN A 71 -4.67 6.73 -0.86
C GLN A 71 -4.42 5.43 -1.61
N PHE A 72 -4.58 4.31 -0.92
CA PHE A 72 -4.50 2.98 -1.51
C PHE A 72 -5.19 1.96 -0.61
N ARG A 73 -5.47 0.77 -1.14
CA ARG A 73 -5.92 -0.39 -0.36
C ARG A 73 -4.78 -1.39 -0.20
N LEU A 74 -4.84 -2.23 0.83
CA LEU A 74 -3.91 -3.34 1.04
C LEU A 74 -4.68 -4.67 1.07
N PRO A 75 -4.06 -5.80 0.64
CA PRO A 75 -4.67 -7.13 0.68
C PRO A 75 -4.63 -7.69 2.12
N MET A 76 -5.36 -7.05 3.02
CA MET A 76 -5.39 -7.39 4.44
C MET A 76 -6.65 -8.17 4.80
N PRO A 77 -6.55 -9.44 5.23
CA PRO A 77 -7.70 -10.23 5.61
C PRO A 77 -8.60 -9.52 6.63
N ASN A 78 -9.89 -9.40 6.32
CA ASN A 78 -10.94 -8.73 7.11
C ASN A 78 -10.86 -7.21 7.19
N TYR A 79 -9.90 -6.57 6.51
CA TYR A 79 -9.71 -5.12 6.47
C TYR A 79 -9.51 -4.61 5.04
N GLU A 80 -9.81 -5.42 4.04
CA GLU A 80 -9.61 -5.10 2.62
C GLU A 80 -10.42 -3.86 2.20
N PHE A 81 -11.47 -3.49 2.94
CA PHE A 81 -12.27 -2.29 2.70
C PHE A 81 -11.66 -0.99 3.18
N LEU A 82 -10.59 -1.07 3.99
CA LEU A 82 -9.94 0.12 4.51
C LEU A 82 -9.08 0.76 3.42
N VAL A 83 -9.19 2.08 3.34
CA VAL A 83 -8.32 2.92 2.51
C VAL A 83 -7.22 3.46 3.42
N PHE A 84 -5.98 3.11 3.12
CA PHE A 84 -4.79 3.56 3.83
C PHE A 84 -4.27 4.87 3.23
N VAL A 85 -3.74 5.73 4.10
CA VAL A 85 -3.33 7.09 3.75
C VAL A 85 -2.06 7.50 4.48
N PRO A 86 -1.33 8.52 4.01
CA PRO A 86 -0.26 9.16 4.77
C PRO A 86 -0.75 9.77 6.09
N GLU A 87 0.20 10.04 6.98
CA GLU A 87 -0.04 10.82 8.20
C GLU A 87 -0.71 12.16 7.87
N HIS A 88 -1.54 12.66 8.80
CA HIS A 88 -2.26 13.93 8.67
C HIS A 88 -3.16 14.07 7.43
N THR A 89 -3.49 12.98 6.74
CA THR A 89 -4.36 13.00 5.56
C THR A 89 -5.83 12.85 5.97
N THR A 90 -6.66 13.81 5.56
CA THR A 90 -8.11 13.78 5.83
C THR A 90 -8.85 12.79 4.91
N CYS A 91 -9.77 12.00 5.46
CA CYS A 91 -10.65 11.06 4.78
C CYS A 91 -12.14 11.39 5.01
N ASN A 92 -12.64 12.42 4.33
CA ASN A 92 -14.05 12.80 4.38
C ASN A 92 -14.77 12.62 3.03
N THR A 93 -14.10 12.09 2.01
CA THR A 93 -14.72 11.78 0.73
C THR A 93 -15.39 10.41 0.84
N PRO A 94 -16.70 10.28 0.60
CA PRO A 94 -17.33 8.95 0.56
C PRO A 94 -16.78 8.15 -0.63
N CYS A 95 -16.73 6.83 -0.48
CA CYS A 95 -16.47 5.93 -1.60
C CYS A 95 -17.65 5.94 -2.58
N ASP A 96 -17.41 5.49 -3.81
CA ASP A 96 -18.38 5.59 -4.92
C ASP A 96 -19.69 4.86 -4.58
N ASP A 97 -19.59 3.73 -3.88
CA ASP A 97 -20.71 3.06 -3.21
C ASP A 97 -20.42 2.92 -1.71
N PRO A 98 -20.92 3.84 -0.87
CA PRO A 98 -20.67 3.81 0.58
C PRO A 98 -21.54 2.79 1.32
N TYR A 99 -22.47 2.12 0.64
CA TYR A 99 -23.38 1.11 1.22
C TYR A 99 -23.09 -0.30 0.71
N ALA A 100 -22.04 -0.45 -0.09
CA ALA A 100 -21.57 -1.74 -0.57
C ALA A 100 -21.30 -2.72 0.59
N ALA A 101 -21.34 -4.02 0.29
CA ALA A 101 -20.91 -5.03 1.24
C ALA A 101 -19.46 -4.75 1.68
N PRO A 102 -19.04 -5.18 2.89
CA PRO A 102 -17.68 -4.95 3.37
C PRO A 102 -16.60 -5.41 2.38
N SER A 103 -16.78 -6.51 1.64
CA SER A 103 -15.79 -6.93 0.63
C SER A 103 -15.67 -5.97 -0.57
N ASP A 104 -16.69 -5.16 -0.82
CA ASP A 104 -16.88 -4.36 -2.04
C ASP A 104 -16.68 -2.86 -1.81
N LEU A 105 -16.60 -2.44 -0.55
CA LEU A 105 -16.47 -1.05 -0.15
C LEU A 105 -15.14 -0.45 -0.64
N CYS A 106 -15.22 0.73 -1.23
CA CYS A 106 -14.09 1.51 -1.75
C CYS A 106 -13.26 0.76 -2.82
N LYS A 107 -13.87 -0.16 -3.58
CA LYS A 107 -13.18 -0.99 -4.58
C LYS A 107 -12.51 -0.20 -5.71
N GLU A 108 -12.97 1.01 -5.97
CA GLU A 108 -12.38 1.93 -6.93
C GLU A 108 -10.96 2.37 -6.55
N VAL A 109 -10.64 2.43 -5.25
CA VAL A 109 -9.31 2.82 -4.76
C VAL A 109 -8.30 1.73 -5.09
N LYS A 110 -7.16 2.14 -5.65
CA LYS A 110 -6.13 1.21 -6.15
C LYS A 110 -5.57 0.32 -5.04
N LEU A 111 -5.55 -0.99 -5.32
CA LEU A 111 -4.92 -1.99 -4.46
C LEU A 111 -3.39 -1.96 -4.65
N GLN A 112 -2.66 -1.79 -3.54
CA GLN A 112 -1.21 -1.92 -3.42
C GLN A 112 -0.91 -3.27 -2.77
N HIS A 113 0.12 -3.98 -3.22
CA HIS A 113 0.49 -5.26 -2.62
C HIS A 113 1.28 -5.10 -1.32
N GLN A 114 1.98 -3.98 -1.16
CA GLN A 114 2.81 -3.71 0.01
C GLN A 114 3.11 -2.23 0.15
N CYS A 115 3.41 -1.83 1.38
CA CYS A 115 4.12 -0.60 1.69
C CYS A 115 5.61 -0.79 1.37
N ALA A 116 6.32 0.26 0.93
CA ALA A 116 7.77 0.20 1.03
C ALA A 116 8.16 0.24 2.51
N ALA A 117 9.08 -0.66 2.87
CA ALA A 117 9.70 -0.73 4.19
C ALA A 117 10.78 0.35 4.35
#